data_AF-A0A011NL40-F1
#
_entry.id   AF-A0A011NL40-F1
#
_cell.length_a   1.000
_cell.length_b   1.000
_cell.length_c   1.000
_cell.angle_alpha   90.00
_cell.angle_beta   90.00
_cell.angle_gamma   90.00
#
_symmetry.space_group_name_H-M   'P 1'
#
loop_
_entity.id
_entity.type
_entity.pdbx_description
1 polymer ?
#
loop_
_entity_poly.entity_id
_entity_poly.type
_entity_poly.pdbx_seq_one_letter_code
_entity_poly.pdbx_strand_id
1 'polypeptide(L)'
;MSLDDFNQEFGVRIESEEVETLAGALLQAFGELPASGAAIERHGLRFTVETLEHNRITRVLVERLPQPAAAAADTGGAAASQETTEDKKGDA
;
A
#
# COMPACT_ATOMS: atom_id res chain seq x y z
N MET A 1 3.01 -12.31 -1.82
CA MET A 1 2.02 -11.40 -2.43
C MET A 1 2.76 -10.20 -2.96
N SER A 2 2.52 -9.85 -4.22
CA SER A 2 3.09 -8.65 -4.84
C SER A 2 2.32 -7.41 -4.39
N LEU A 3 2.93 -6.23 -4.50
CA LEU A 3 2.26 -4.97 -4.17
C LEU A 3 1.07 -4.71 -5.08
N ASP A 4 1.18 -5.02 -6.38
CA ASP A 4 0.08 -4.88 -7.34
C ASP A 4 -1.14 -5.73 -6.96
N ASP A 5 -0.91 -7.01 -6.67
CA ASP A 5 -1.95 -7.95 -6.23
C ASP A 5 -2.64 -7.47 -4.93
N PHE A 6 -1.85 -6.96 -3.99
CA PHE A 6 -2.37 -6.37 -2.75
C PHE A 6 -3.16 -5.08 -2.99
N ASN A 7 -2.67 -4.22 -3.88
CA ASN A 7 -3.33 -2.97 -4.25
C ASN A 7 -4.70 -3.24 -4.90
N GLN A 8 -4.78 -4.25 -5.77
CA GLN A 8 -6.02 -4.65 -6.43
C GLN A 8 -7.02 -5.30 -5.45
N GLU A 9 -6.55 -6.15 -4.54
CA GLU A 9 -7.42 -6.83 -3.57
C GLU A 9 -7.92 -5.87 -2.47
N PHE A 10 -7.05 -4.98 -1.99
CA PHE A 10 -7.37 -4.06 -0.90
C PHE A 10 -7.75 -2.64 -1.37
N GLY A 11 -7.71 -2.36 -2.67
CA GLY A 11 -8.07 -1.05 -3.24
C GLY A 11 -7.17 0.09 -2.77
N VAL A 12 -5.89 -0.19 -2.51
CA VAL A 12 -4.89 0.79 -2.06
C VAL A 12 -3.83 1.03 -3.13
N ARG A 13 -3.00 2.07 -2.94
CA ARG A 13 -1.87 2.38 -3.83
C ARG A 13 -0.59 2.41 -3.01
N ILE A 14 0.01 1.23 -2.84
CA ILE A 14 1.33 1.08 -2.25
C ILE A 14 2.34 0.93 -3.38
N GLU A 15 3.31 1.85 -3.41
CA GLU A 15 4.35 1.94 -4.44
C GLU A 15 5.71 1.83 -3.74
N SER A 16 6.65 1.10 -4.32
CA SER A 16 8.02 0.96 -3.79
C SER A 16 8.99 0.74 -4.92
N GLU A 17 10.11 1.48 -4.93
CA GLU A 17 11.09 1.44 -6.04
C GLU A 17 12.04 0.24 -5.95
N GLU A 18 12.32 -0.25 -4.73
CA GLU A 18 13.31 -1.31 -4.50
C GLU A 18 12.71 -2.69 -4.25
N VAL A 19 11.41 -2.77 -3.95
CA VAL A 19 10.75 -4.00 -3.51
C VAL A 19 9.36 -4.16 -4.12
N GLU A 20 9.10 -5.35 -4.63
CA GLU A 20 7.87 -5.67 -5.38
C GLU A 20 6.84 -6.43 -4.53
N THR A 21 7.19 -6.76 -3.28
CA THR A 21 6.38 -7.61 -2.39
C THR A 21 5.98 -6.87 -1.12
N LEU A 22 4.80 -7.21 -0.57
CA LEU A 22 4.30 -6.62 0.68
C LEU A 22 5.30 -6.80 1.84
N ALA A 23 5.89 -8.00 1.98
CA ALA A 23 6.87 -8.27 3.03
C ALA A 23 8.13 -7.41 2.88
N GLY A 24 8.62 -7.22 1.66
CA GLY A 24 9.76 -6.35 1.38
C GLY A 24 9.44 -4.87 1.66
N ALA A 25 8.27 -4.40 1.24
CA ALA A 25 7.82 -3.04 1.50
C ALA A 25 7.68 -2.75 3.00
N LEU A 26 7.18 -3.71 3.78
CA LEU A 26 7.11 -3.57 5.23
C LEU A 26 8.50 -3.55 5.87
N LEU A 27 9.42 -4.44 5.47
CA LEU A 27 10.81 -4.41 5.96
C LEU A 27 11.48 -3.06 5.69
N GLN A 28 11.34 -2.54 4.46
CA GLN A 28 11.84 -1.22 4.06
C GLN A 28 11.19 -0.10 4.88
N ALA A 29 9.88 -0.16 5.09
CA ALA A 29 9.14 0.83 5.86
C ALA A 29 9.53 0.84 7.35
N PHE A 30 9.89 -0.32 7.91
CA PHE A 30 10.45 -0.42 9.25
C PHE A 30 11.92 0.06 9.31
N GLY A 31 12.69 -0.07 8.22
CA GLY A 31 14.10 0.32 8.14
C GLY A 31 15.07 -0.60 8.90
N GLU A 32 14.55 -1.44 9.79
CA GLU A 32 15.25 -2.48 10.53
C GLU A 32 14.40 -3.76 10.59
N LEU A 33 14.96 -4.85 11.11
CA LEU A 33 14.19 -6.08 11.29
C LEU A 33 13.17 -5.88 12.43
N PRO A 34 11.86 -5.85 12.15
CA PRO A 34 10.86 -5.62 13.18
C PRO A 34 10.79 -6.81 14.15
N ALA A 35 10.32 -6.55 15.37
CA ALA A 35 9.98 -7.62 16.30
C ALA A 35 8.66 -8.31 15.89
N SER A 36 8.46 -9.55 16.34
CA SER A 36 7.14 -10.20 16.24
C SER A 36 6.10 -9.39 17.01
N GLY A 37 4.98 -9.08 16.35
CA GLY A 37 3.94 -8.20 16.87
C GLY A 37 4.12 -6.71 16.56
N ALA A 38 5.18 -6.31 15.85
CA ALA A 38 5.34 -4.93 15.40
C ALA A 38 4.21 -4.54 14.44
N ALA A 39 3.69 -3.32 14.59
CA ALA A 39 2.64 -2.79 13.72
C ALA A 39 3.02 -1.42 13.17
N ILE A 40 2.61 -1.15 11.93
CA ILE A 40 2.78 0.13 11.25
C ILE A 40 1.49 0.53 10.54
N GLU A 41 1.17 1.82 10.56
CA GLU A 41 -0.05 2.37 9.97
C GLU A 41 0.32 3.22 8.74
N ARG A 42 -0.25 2.88 7.57
CA ARG A 42 0.01 3.54 6.28
C ARG A 42 -1.22 3.46 5.40
N HIS A 43 -1.51 4.52 4.64
CA HIS A 43 -2.62 4.55 3.66
C HIS A 43 -4.00 4.16 4.24
N GLY A 44 -4.25 4.42 5.53
CA GLY A 44 -5.49 4.01 6.22
C GLY A 44 -5.57 2.50 6.54
N LEU A 45 -4.46 1.78 6.40
CA LEU A 45 -4.31 0.38 6.76
C LEU A 45 -3.32 0.24 7.91
N ARG A 46 -3.61 -0.68 8.82
CA ARG A 46 -2.69 -1.13 9.85
C ARG A 46 -2.12 -2.47 9.44
N PHE A 47 -0.80 -2.53 9.34
CA PHE A 47 -0.03 -3.73 9.04
C PHE A 47 0.63 -4.22 10.31
N THR A 48 0.25 -5.40 10.79
CA THR A 48 0.79 -6.02 12.01
C THR A 48 1.54 -7.28 11.63
N VAL A 49 2.81 -7.39 12.04
CA VAL A 49 3.65 -8.56 11.78
C VAL A 49 3.28 -9.65 12.79
N GLU A 50 2.53 -10.65 12.34
CA GLU A 50 2.14 -11.78 13.20
C GLU A 50 3.30 -12.75 13.41
N THR A 51 4.05 -13.05 12.34
CA THR A 51 5.10 -14.07 12.40
C THR A 51 6.25 -13.70 11.49
N LEU A 52 7.44 -13.72 12.07
CA LEU A 52 8.72 -13.62 11.39
C LEU A 52 9.45 -14.95 11.54
N GLU A 53 10.05 -15.43 10.46
CA GLU A 53 10.97 -16.57 10.48
C GLU A 53 12.36 -16.10 10.06
N HIS A 54 13.32 -16.18 10.99
CA HIS A 54 14.68 -15.68 10.85
C HIS A 54 14.73 -14.18 10.49
N ASN A 55 14.80 -13.88 9.20
CA ASN A 55 14.91 -12.52 8.65
C ASN A 55 13.81 -12.25 7.62
N ARG A 56 12.73 -13.04 7.65
CA ARG A 56 11.65 -12.96 6.67
C ARG A 56 10.30 -12.87 7.37
N ILE A 57 9.46 -11.92 6.95
CA ILE A 57 8.07 -11.89 7.37
C ILE A 57 7.32 -13.04 6.69
N THR A 58 6.70 -13.89 7.51
CA THR A 58 5.90 -15.04 7.04
C THR A 58 4.41 -14.73 7.12
N ARG A 59 3.97 -13.95 8.11
CA ARG A 59 2.57 -13.53 8.27
C ARG A 59 2.46 -12.06 8.60
N VAL A 60 1.52 -11.40 7.92
CA VAL A 60 1.12 -10.02 8.16
C VAL A 60 -0.39 -10.00 8.29
N LEU A 61 -0.87 -9.43 9.38
CA LEU A 61 -2.27 -9.08 9.57
C LEU A 61 -2.49 -7.67 9.03
N VAL A 62 -3.47 -7.52 8.15
CA VAL A 62 -3.84 -6.23 7.57
C VAL A 62 -5.24 -5.87 8.04
N GLU A 63 -5.35 -4.74 8.71
CA GLU A 63 -6.62 -4.23 9.22
C GLU A 63 -6.92 -2.88 8.56
N ARG A 64 -8.11 -2.75 7.96
CA ARG A 64 -8.60 -1.44 7.50
C ARG A 64 -8.99 -0.61 8.71
N LEU A 65 -8.31 0.51 8.91
CA LEU A 65 -8.69 1.43 9.97
C LEU A 65 -9.93 2.21 9.51
N PRO A 66 -10.99 2.30 10.33
CA PRO A 66 -12.07 3.21 10.04
C PRO A 66 -11.49 4.62 10.11
N GLN A 67 -11.36 5.28 8.96
CA GLN A 67 -10.93 6.68 8.88
C GLN A 67 -11.79 7.49 9.86
N PRO A 68 -11.23 8.01 10.98
CA PRO A 68 -11.96 9.02 11.72
C PRO A 68 -12.05 10.20 10.77
N ALA A 69 -13.27 10.65 10.48
CA ALA A 69 -13.60 11.62 9.45
C ALA A 69 -13.03 13.05 9.67
N ALA A 70 -11.88 13.20 10.33
CA ALA A 70 -11.28 14.49 10.65
C ALA A 70 -9.74 14.40 10.76
N ALA A 71 -9.04 14.35 9.62
CA ALA A 71 -7.75 15.03 9.40
C ALA A 71 -7.20 14.65 8.01
N ALA A 72 -7.42 15.55 7.05
CA ALA A 72 -6.72 15.55 5.78
C ALA A 72 -5.26 15.98 6.00
N ALA A 73 -4.31 15.15 5.55
CA ALA A 73 -3.02 15.53 4.96
C ALA A 73 -2.03 14.37 5.07
N ASP A 74 -2.01 13.47 4.09
CA ASP A 74 -0.74 12.88 3.68
C ASP A 74 -0.70 12.90 2.15
N THR A 75 0.17 13.78 1.65
CA THR A 75 0.35 14.11 0.25
C THR A 75 1.61 13.42 -0.23
N GLY A 76 1.45 12.56 -1.23
CA GLY A 76 2.51 12.13 -2.14
C GLY A 76 1.94 11.10 -3.12
N GLY A 77 1.84 11.30 -4.43
CA GLY A 77 2.25 12.41 -5.29
C GLY A 77 2.72 11.82 -6.63
N ALA A 78 1.89 11.99 -7.69
CA ALA A 78 2.20 12.03 -9.14
C ALA A 78 3.12 10.93 -9.75
N ALA A 79 2.87 10.26 -10.88
CA ALA A 79 2.03 10.44 -12.07
C ALA A 79 1.99 9.07 -12.80
N ALA A 80 0.97 8.69 -13.57
CA ALA A 80 1.00 8.94 -15.01
C ALA A 80 -0.36 8.60 -15.69
N SER A 81 -0.74 9.49 -16.62
CA SER A 81 -1.44 9.20 -17.88
C SER A 81 -2.92 8.76 -17.86
N GLN A 82 -3.78 9.77 -17.71
CA GLN A 82 -4.96 10.06 -18.54
C GLN A 82 -5.52 8.92 -19.41
N GLU A 83 -6.64 8.35 -18.97
CA GLU A 83 -7.61 7.65 -19.82
C GLU A 83 -8.69 8.64 -20.30
N THR A 84 -9.33 8.30 -21.42
CA THR A 84 -10.61 8.78 -21.99
C THR A 84 -10.40 9.62 -23.26
N THR A 85 -10.34 8.99 -24.44
CA THR A 85 -11.48 8.53 -25.26
C THR A 85 -12.26 9.69 -25.86
N GLU A 86 -12.02 9.89 -27.17
CA GLU A 86 -13.02 10.02 -28.23
C GLU A 86 -14.43 10.45 -27.80
N ASP A 87 -14.79 11.69 -28.14
CA ASP A 87 -16.19 12.08 -28.35
C ASP A 87 -16.35 12.72 -29.73
N LYS A 88 -17.56 12.67 -30.25
CA LYS A 88 -17.92 12.34 -31.61
C LYS A 88 -18.93 13.38 -32.10
N LYS A 89 -18.75 13.84 -33.34
CA LYS A 89 -19.78 14.28 -34.31
C LYS A 89 -20.38 15.70 -34.22
N GLY A 90 -20.46 16.32 -35.40
CA GLY A 90 -21.45 17.34 -35.81
C GLY A 90 -20.86 18.75 -35.87
N ASP A 91 -21.22 19.65 -36.79
CA ASP A 91 -22.23 19.69 -37.85
C ASP A 91 -21.96 21.01 -38.61
N ALA A 92 -21.92 20.99 -39.95
CA ALA A 92 -22.24 22.08 -40.89
C ALA A 92 -21.68 21.78 -42.30
#